data_AF-A0AAJ1SLA0-F1
#
_entry.id   AF-A0AAJ1SLA0-F1
#
_cell.length_a   1.000
_cell.length_b   1.000
_cell.length_c   1.000
_cell.angle_alpha   90.00
_cell.angle_beta   90.00
_cell.angle_gamma   90.00
#
_symmetry.space_group_name_H-M   'P 1'
#
loop_
_entity.id
_entity.type
_entity.pdbx_description
1 polymer ?
#
loop_
_entity_poly.entity_id
_entity_poly.type
_entity_poly.pdbx_seq_one_letter_code
_entity_poly.pdbx_strand_id
1 'polypeptide(L)'
;MPKYKEIALALKERIVEGKHQEGSKLPEQESLAREFKTSRVTIRKAIQLLIDEGLLYTRRGSGTFIRSNIRQDNENVTQVNNVFGTSSQENTNVTSKIIRFDVRFPTDYERRLSATYFRSPSCKSWV
;
A
#
# COMPACT_ATOMS: atom_id res chain seq x y z
N MET A 1 -23.24 1.36 -7.42
CA MET A 1 -22.00 0.78 -6.87
C MET A 1 -22.31 0.21 -5.47
N PRO A 2 -21.45 -0.57 -4.82
CA PRO A 2 -21.70 -0.93 -3.42
C PRO A 2 -21.52 0.30 -2.52
N LYS A 3 -22.41 0.46 -1.54
CA LYS A 3 -22.53 1.68 -0.70
C LYS A 3 -21.24 2.07 0.03
N TYR A 4 -20.39 1.11 0.41
CA TYR A 4 -19.10 1.40 1.05
C TYR A 4 -18.09 2.07 0.10
N LYS A 5 -18.16 1.77 -1.22
CA LYS A 5 -17.28 2.41 -2.22
C LYS A 5 -17.69 3.85 -2.47
N GLU A 6 -18.99 4.13 -2.51
CA GLU A 6 -19.52 5.49 -2.65
C GLU A 6 -19.08 6.37 -1.47
N ILE A 7 -19.15 5.83 -0.26
CA ILE A 7 -18.66 6.54 0.95
C ILE A 7 -17.13 6.72 0.91
N ALA A 8 -16.38 5.72 0.47
CA ALA A 8 -14.92 5.83 0.34
C ALA A 8 -14.52 6.92 -0.66
N LEU A 9 -15.19 7.00 -1.80
CA LEU A 9 -14.97 8.07 -2.80
C LEU A 9 -15.28 9.45 -2.22
N ALA A 10 -16.44 9.61 -1.57
CA ALA A 10 -16.80 10.89 -0.95
C ALA A 10 -15.81 11.31 0.16
N LEU A 11 -15.29 10.36 0.95
CA LEU A 11 -14.25 10.62 1.94
C LEU A 11 -12.92 11.00 1.29
N LYS A 12 -12.54 10.31 0.21
CA LYS A 12 -11.32 10.58 -0.55
C LYS A 12 -11.34 11.99 -1.14
N GLU A 13 -12.45 12.39 -1.77
CA GLU A 13 -12.63 13.74 -2.30
C GLU A 13 -12.47 14.79 -1.19
N ARG A 14 -13.10 14.59 -0.02
CA ARG A 14 -12.95 15.51 1.13
C ARG A 14 -11.51 15.63 1.64
N ILE A 15 -10.75 14.53 1.61
CA ILE A 15 -9.34 14.51 1.99
C ILE A 15 -8.50 15.29 0.96
N VAL A 16 -8.73 15.05 -0.34
CA VAL A 16 -8.03 15.72 -1.44
C VAL A 16 -8.35 17.22 -1.52
N GLU A 17 -9.60 17.60 -1.26
CA GLU A 17 -10.04 19.00 -1.18
C GLU A 17 -9.42 19.76 0.01
N GLY A 18 -8.67 19.09 0.89
CA GLY A 18 -8.00 19.73 2.02
C GLY A 18 -8.94 20.14 3.16
N LYS A 19 -10.18 19.62 3.20
CA LYS A 19 -11.10 19.82 4.34
C LYS A 19 -10.54 19.22 5.63
N HIS A 20 -9.64 18.26 5.51
CA HIS A 20 -8.89 17.70 6.63
C HIS A 20 -7.39 17.89 6.38
N GLN A 21 -6.70 18.50 7.34
CA GLN A 21 -5.26 18.69 7.26
C GLN A 21 -4.53 17.34 7.27
N GLU A 22 -3.46 17.26 6.50
CA GLU A 22 -2.50 16.17 6.51
C GLU A 22 -2.03 15.87 7.96
N GLY A 23 -2.05 14.59 8.36
CA GLY A 23 -1.72 14.18 9.73
C GLY A 23 -2.83 14.42 10.77
N SER A 24 -3.95 15.04 10.40
CA SER A 24 -5.10 15.20 11.31
C SER A 24 -5.85 13.88 11.55
N LYS A 25 -6.55 13.84 12.68
CA LYS A 25 -7.39 12.71 13.07
C LYS A 25 -8.70 12.75 12.29
N LEU A 26 -9.03 11.65 11.63
CA LEU A 26 -10.32 11.47 10.97
C LEU A 26 -11.43 11.39 12.04
N PRO A 27 -12.65 11.88 11.76
CA PRO A 27 -13.79 11.70 12.64
C PRO A 27 -14.02 10.22 13.01
N GLU A 28 -14.56 10.00 14.20
CA GLU A 28 -14.82 8.65 14.69
C GLU A 28 -15.81 7.89 13.81
N GLN A 29 -15.65 6.57 13.71
CA GLN A 29 -16.48 5.71 12.86
C GLN A 29 -17.97 5.85 13.15
N GLU A 30 -18.32 6.09 14.42
CA GLU A 30 -19.70 6.27 14.87
C GLU A 30 -20.30 7.62 14.44
N SER A 31 -19.49 8.67 14.42
CA SER A 31 -19.89 9.98 13.88
C SER A 31 -20.08 9.90 12.36
N LEU A 32 -19.16 9.24 11.65
CA LEU A 32 -19.30 8.99 10.21
C LEU A 32 -20.51 8.11 9.88
N ALA A 33 -20.80 7.09 10.70
CA ALA A 33 -21.96 6.24 10.51
C ALA A 33 -23.28 7.03 10.62
N ARG A 34 -23.35 7.98 11.56
CA ARG A 34 -24.49 8.89 11.72
C ARG A 34 -24.62 9.86 10.55
N GLU A 35 -23.51 10.45 10.10
CA GLU A 35 -23.50 11.39 8.97
C GLU A 35 -23.97 10.73 7.67
N PHE A 36 -23.41 9.57 7.34
CA PHE A 36 -23.74 8.82 6.12
C PHE A 36 -24.97 7.92 6.26
N LYS A 37 -25.68 7.97 7.40
CA LYS A 37 -26.86 7.15 7.74
C LYS A 37 -26.68 5.68 7.34
N THR A 38 -25.58 5.08 7.79
CA THR A 38 -25.18 3.72 7.41
C THR A 38 -24.71 2.93 8.61
N SER A 39 -24.50 1.62 8.43
CA SER A 39 -23.99 0.77 9.50
C SER A 39 -22.50 0.99 9.76
N ARG A 40 -22.06 0.85 11.02
CA ARG A 40 -20.65 0.90 11.42
C ARG A 40 -19.76 -0.04 10.60
N VAL A 41 -20.30 -1.21 10.23
CA VAL A 41 -19.59 -2.20 9.39
C VAL A 41 -19.29 -1.65 8.00
N THR A 42 -20.21 -0.87 7.43
CA THR A 42 -20.05 -0.25 6.11
C THR A 42 -18.99 0.85 6.14
N ILE A 43 -19.00 1.70 7.18
CA ILE A 43 -17.95 2.70 7.40
C ILE A 43 -16.59 2.04 7.60
N ARG A 44 -16.53 0.98 8.41
CA ARG A 44 -15.28 0.24 8.64
C ARG A 44 -14.72 -0.31 7.33
N LYS A 45 -15.56 -0.84 6.44
CA LYS A 45 -15.15 -1.31 5.10
C LYS A 45 -14.66 -0.16 4.22
N ALA A 46 -15.34 0.99 4.24
CA ALA A 46 -14.92 2.17 3.48
C ALA A 46 -13.54 2.70 3.96
N ILE A 47 -13.33 2.78 5.27
CA ILE A 47 -12.05 3.18 5.87
C ILE A 47 -10.96 2.16 5.55
N GLN A 48 -11.25 0.86 5.61
CA GLN A 48 -10.28 -0.17 5.26
C GLN A 48 -9.81 -0.01 3.82
N LEU A 49 -10.73 0.26 2.88
CA LEU A 49 -10.39 0.50 1.49
C LEU A 49 -9.44 1.71 1.33
N LEU A 50 -9.69 2.80 2.07
CA LEU A 50 -8.81 3.96 2.08
C LEU A 50 -7.45 3.72 2.77
N ILE A 51 -7.37 2.76 3.71
CA ILE A 51 -6.11 2.30 4.30
C ILE A 51 -5.34 1.46 3.27
N ASP A 52 -6.02 0.58 2.54
CA ASP A 52 -5.43 -0.26 1.51
C ASP A 52 -4.91 0.59 0.32
N GLU A 53 -5.59 1.70 0.02
CA GLU A 53 -5.11 2.73 -0.93
C GLU A 53 -3.95 3.60 -0.37
N GLY A 54 -3.58 3.45 0.89
CA GLY A 54 -2.47 4.18 1.51
C GLY A 54 -2.79 5.61 1.97
N LEU A 55 -4.02 6.08 1.78
CA LEU A 55 -4.45 7.44 2.16
C LEU A 55 -4.60 7.61 3.67
N LEU A 56 -4.98 6.54 4.36
CA LEU A 56 -5.22 6.53 5.81
C LEU A 56 -4.33 5.51 6.51
N TYR A 57 -4.10 5.72 7.80
CA TYR A 57 -3.53 4.71 8.68
C TYR A 57 -4.22 4.72 10.05
N THR A 58 -4.22 3.57 10.72
CA THR A 58 -4.80 3.42 12.06
C THR A 58 -3.70 3.27 13.09
N ARG A 59 -3.83 3.98 14.22
CA ARG A 59 -2.95 3.83 15.38
C ARG A 59 -3.77 3.31 16.55
N ARG A 60 -3.41 2.12 17.06
CA ARG A 60 -4.10 1.47 18.17
C ARG A 60 -4.24 2.43 19.36
N GLY A 61 -5.46 2.66 19.81
CA GLY A 61 -5.78 3.55 20.93
C GLY A 61 -5.85 5.05 20.59
N SER A 62 -5.42 5.48 19.40
CA SER A 62 -5.41 6.91 19.03
C SER A 62 -6.43 7.25 17.93
N GLY A 63 -6.85 6.26 17.13
CA GLY A 63 -7.85 6.41 16.07
C GLY A 63 -7.24 6.32 14.66
N THR A 64 -7.96 6.85 13.69
CA THR A 64 -7.56 6.87 12.28
C THR A 64 -7.01 8.24 11.90
N PHE A 65 -5.88 8.27 11.21
CA PHE A 65 -5.18 9.48 10.82
C PHE A 65 -4.98 9.52 9.30
N ILE A 66 -4.97 10.73 8.76
CA ILE A 66 -4.71 10.98 7.34
C ILE A 66 -3.21 10.97 7.12
N ARG A 67 -2.74 10.21 6.13
CA ARG A 67 -1.32 10.20 5.77
C ARG A 67 -0.94 11.59 5.24
N SER A 68 0.13 12.17 5.75
CA SER A 68 0.64 13.49 5.32
C SER A 68 1.40 13.45 4.00
N ASN A 69 1.44 12.29 3.35
CA ASN A 69 2.21 12.06 2.15
C ASN A 69 1.33 11.52 1.01
N ILE A 70 0.13 12.11 0.85
CA ILE A 70 -0.76 11.76 -0.26
C ILE A 70 -0.21 12.30 -1.60
N ARG A 71 0.72 13.27 -1.55
CA ARG A 71 1.30 13.93 -2.73
C ARG A 71 2.77 13.57 -3.03
N GLN A 72 3.47 12.79 -2.20
CA GLN A 72 4.84 12.31 -2.51
C GLN A 72 4.94 10.78 -2.54
N ASP A 73 3.87 10.09 -2.96
CA ASP A 73 4.10 8.90 -3.77
C ASP A 73 4.54 9.41 -5.15
N ASN A 74 5.80 9.86 -5.20
CA ASN A 74 6.53 10.03 -6.43
C ASN A 74 6.48 8.68 -7.14
N GLU A 75 5.55 8.50 -8.08
CA GLU A 75 5.52 7.72 -9.33
C GLU A 75 6.38 6.43 -9.49
N ASN A 76 7.04 5.91 -8.45
CA ASN A 76 8.19 5.03 -8.52
C ASN A 76 8.40 4.20 -7.23
N VAL A 77 7.32 3.77 -6.57
CA VAL A 77 7.42 2.66 -5.61
C VAL A 77 6.58 1.50 -6.11
N THR A 78 7.05 0.89 -7.20
CA THR A 78 6.67 -0.47 -7.55
C THR A 78 7.03 -1.37 -6.37
N GLN A 79 6.02 -1.96 -5.75
CA GLN A 79 6.20 -3.01 -4.76
C GLN A 79 7.09 -4.10 -5.37
N VAL A 80 8.30 -4.25 -4.83
CA VAL A 80 9.38 -5.13 -5.34
C VAL A 80 8.99 -6.61 -5.36
N ASN A 81 7.81 -6.98 -4.84
CA ASN A 81 7.36 -8.35 -4.61
C ASN A 81 6.20 -8.82 -5.50
N ASN A 82 5.77 -8.05 -6.51
CA ASN A 82 4.75 -8.55 -7.44
C ASN A 82 5.36 -9.46 -8.52
N VAL A 83 4.95 -10.73 -8.51
CA VAL A 83 5.33 -11.78 -9.49
C VAL A 83 4.78 -11.49 -10.89
N PHE A 84 3.77 -10.63 -10.99
CA PHE A 84 3.30 -10.10 -12.27
C PHE A 84 4.02 -8.79 -12.58
N GLY A 85 4.91 -8.83 -13.58
CA GLY A 85 5.69 -7.68 -14.01
C GLY A 85 4.84 -6.46 -14.41
N THR A 86 5.50 -5.32 -14.52
CA THR A 86 4.94 -3.99 -14.85
C THR A 86 4.24 -3.90 -16.21
N SER A 87 4.26 -4.97 -17.02
CA SER A 87 3.65 -5.02 -18.35
C SER A 87 2.14 -5.28 -18.33
N SER A 88 1.56 -5.69 -17.21
CA SER A 88 0.14 -6.05 -17.13
C SER A 88 -0.78 -4.95 -16.55
N GLN A 89 -0.22 -3.80 -16.17
CA GLN A 89 -1.00 -2.69 -15.63
C GLN A 89 -1.39 -1.73 -16.77
N GLU A 90 -2.68 -1.79 -17.11
CA GLU A 90 -3.45 -0.78 -17.87
C GLU A 90 -2.81 -0.24 -19.16
N ASN A 91 -3.23 -0.76 -20.33
CA ASN A 91 -3.23 -0.16 -21.67
C ASN A 91 -2.13 0.88 -22.02
N THR A 92 -0.93 0.73 -21.46
CA THR A 92 0.20 1.63 -21.62
C THR A 92 1.36 0.78 -22.11
N ASN A 93 2.02 1.25 -23.17
CA ASN A 93 3.10 0.52 -23.80
C ASN A 93 4.38 0.72 -22.98
N VAL A 94 4.56 -0.08 -21.93
CA VAL A 94 5.75 -0.05 -21.08
C VAL A 94 6.90 -0.72 -21.84
N THR A 95 7.88 0.08 -22.26
CA THR A 95 9.11 -0.42 -22.89
C THR A 95 10.26 -0.27 -21.91
N SER A 96 11.00 -1.36 -21.68
CA SER A 96 12.21 -1.34 -20.85
C SER A 96 13.44 -1.14 -21.75
N LYS A 97 14.17 -0.06 -21.51
CA LYS A 97 15.49 0.13 -22.11
C LYS A 97 16.54 -0.38 -21.12
N ILE A 98 17.23 -1.46 -21.48
CA ILE A 98 18.33 -1.99 -20.67
C ILE A 98 19.46 -0.95 -20.69
N ILE A 99 19.70 -0.31 -19.54
CA ILE A 99 20.78 0.67 -19.39
C ILE A 99 22.13 -0.05 -19.35
N ARG A 100 22.20 -1.18 -18.66
CA ARG A 100 23.42 -1.98 -18.48
C ARG A 100 23.07 -3.40 -18.04
N PHE A 101 23.68 -4.39 -18.68
CA PHE A 101 23.55 -5.80 -18.31
C PHE A 101 24.95 -6.41 -18.27
N ASP A 102 25.44 -6.65 -17.05
CA ASP A 102 26.77 -7.23 -16.82
C ASP A 102 26.65 -8.50 -15.98
N VAL A 103 27.44 -9.51 -16.34
CA VAL A 103 27.66 -10.68 -15.50
C VAL A 103 28.87 -10.40 -14.61
N ARG A 104 28.64 -10.32 -13.29
CA ARG A 104 29.71 -10.13 -12.30
C ARG A 104 29.68 -11.24 -11.25
N PHE A 105 30.84 -11.54 -10.70
CA PHE A 105 30.90 -12.37 -9.49
C PHE A 105 30.23 -11.65 -8.31
N PRO A 106 29.58 -12.40 -7.41
CA PRO A 106 28.95 -11.82 -6.23
C PRO A 106 30.02 -11.24 -5.30
N THR A 107 29.70 -10.09 -4.72
CA THR A 107 30.51 -9.45 -3.68
C THR A 107 30.49 -10.28 -2.39
N ASP A 108 31.45 -10.04 -1.50
CA ASP A 108 31.53 -10.77 -0.21
C ASP A 108 30.29 -10.58 0.65
N TYR A 109 29.61 -9.42 0.54
CA TYR A 109 28.34 -9.16 1.21
C TYR A 109 27.21 -10.07 0.68
N GLU A 110 27.05 -10.12 -0.64
CA GLU A 110 26.05 -10.97 -1.32
C GLU A 110 26.33 -12.47 -1.07
N ARG A 111 27.61 -12.86 -1.03
CA ARG A 111 28.04 -14.22 -0.70
C ARG A 111 27.72 -14.61 0.74
N ARG A 112 27.78 -13.66 1.68
CA ARG A 112 27.44 -13.89 3.09
C ARG A 112 25.93 -14.07 3.29
N LEU A 113 25.12 -13.32 2.54
CA LEU A 113 23.66 -13.47 2.55
C LEU A 113 23.22 -14.83 1.99
N SER A 114 23.84 -15.31 0.91
CA SER A 114 23.52 -16.63 0.34
C SER A 114 23.99 -17.80 1.23
N ALA A 115 25.14 -17.67 1.90
CA ALA A 115 25.66 -18.69 2.80
C ALA A 115 24.82 -18.89 4.08
N THR A 116 24.06 -17.86 4.49
CA THR A 116 23.18 -17.94 5.67
C THR A 116 21.91 -18.74 5.38
N TYR A 117 21.44 -18.73 4.12
CA TYR A 117 20.23 -19.45 3.70
C TYR A 117 20.44 -20.97 3.56
N PHE A 118 21.67 -21.41 3.22
CA PHE A 118 22.00 -22.83 3.01
C PHE A 118 22.36 -23.61 4.28
N ARG A 119 22.40 -22.96 5.45
CA ARG A 119 22.68 -23.60 6.75
C ARG A 119 21.43 -24.00 7.53
N SER A 120 20.24 -23.95 6.93
CA SER A 120 19.05 -24.58 7.52
C SER A 120 19.23 -26.11 7.55
N PRO A 121 19.04 -26.78 8.71
CA PRO A 121 19.12 -28.24 8.81
C PRO A 121 18.10 -28.99 7.94
N SER A 122 17.08 -28.32 7.38
CA SER A 122 15.96 -28.96 6.67
C SER A 122 16.23 -29.30 5.20
N CYS A 123 17.40 -28.98 4.64
CA CYS A 123 17.70 -29.17 3.22
C CYS A 123 18.78 -30.24 2.95
N LYS A 124 18.94 -31.22 3.86
CA LYS A 124 19.86 -32.36 3.69
C LYS A 124 19.12 -33.66 3.30
N SER A 125 18.22 -33.61 2.33
CA SER A 125 17.59 -34.85 1.83
C SER A 125 17.26 -34.84 0.34
N TRP A 126 18.09 -34.20 -0.50
CA TRP A 126 18.03 -34.41 -1.95
C TRP A 126 19.44 -34.31 -2.53
N VAL A 127 20.23 -35.36 -2.29
CA VAL A 127 21.29 -35.85 -3.17
C VAL A 127 21.19 -37.36 -3.16
#